data_AF-A0A5R9BXD7-F1
#
_entry.id   AF-A0A5R9BXD7-F1
#
_cell.length_a   1.000
_cell.length_b   1.000
_cell.length_c   1.000
_cell.angle_alpha   90.00
_cell.angle_beta   90.00
_cell.angle_gamma   90.00
#
_symmetry.space_group_name_H-M   'P 1'
#
loop_
_entity.id
_entity.type
_entity.pdbx_description
1 polymer ?
#
loop_
_entity_poly.entity_id
_entity_poly.type
_entity_poly.pdbx_seq_one_letter_code
_entity_poly.pdbx_strand_id
1 'polypeptide(L)'
;MNLLAKISSYFPSLTKSEKKVAQFVLANPDEIESISIQQLAKKAKVGESTIIRFVKKVGFEGYQEFKLGIVKNQLNEIKLNIEEDESLVGFVHQQLLTSLNETRQFLKLEL
;
A
#
# COMPACT_ATOMS: atom_id res chain seq x y z
N MET A 1 -4.63 -7.84 -6.86
CA MET A 1 -3.20 -8.19 -6.88
C MET A 1 -2.48 -7.31 -5.89
N ASN A 2 -1.71 -7.91 -4.97
CA ASN A 2 -0.92 -7.21 -3.95
C ASN A 2 0.09 -6.26 -4.63
N LEU A 3 0.19 -5.00 -4.16
CA LEU A 3 1.08 -4.00 -4.74
C LEU A 3 2.55 -4.38 -4.61
N LEU A 4 2.98 -4.94 -3.48
CA LEU A 4 4.35 -5.41 -3.31
C LEU A 4 4.66 -6.55 -4.27
N ALA A 5 3.70 -7.47 -4.46
CA ALA A 5 3.83 -8.53 -5.48
C ALA A 5 3.92 -7.95 -6.90
N LYS A 6 3.18 -6.88 -7.21
CA LYS A 6 3.31 -6.15 -8.48
C LYS A 6 4.71 -5.55 -8.61
N ILE A 7 5.23 -4.86 -7.60
CA ILE A 7 6.59 -4.29 -7.65
C ILE A 7 7.63 -5.38 -7.91
N SER A 8 7.50 -6.55 -7.27
CA SER A 8 8.36 -7.71 -7.49
C SER A 8 8.27 -8.25 -8.93
N SER A 9 7.09 -8.28 -9.54
CA SER A 9 6.94 -8.73 -10.93
C SER A 9 7.58 -7.79 -11.95
N TYR A 10 7.62 -6.48 -11.66
CA TYR A 10 8.31 -5.50 -12.50
C TYR A 10 9.82 -5.52 -12.31
N PHE A 11 10.33 -6.06 -11.20
CA PHE A 11 11.74 -6.00 -10.81
C PHE A 11 12.74 -6.37 -11.92
N PRO A 12 12.53 -7.42 -12.74
CA PRO A 12 13.43 -7.75 -13.84
C PRO A 12 13.58 -6.64 -14.88
N SER A 13 12.50 -5.88 -15.14
CA SER A 13 12.43 -4.80 -16.14
C SER A 13 12.95 -3.44 -15.67
N LEU A 14 13.32 -3.34 -14.38
CA LEU A 14 13.78 -2.10 -13.78
C LEU A 14 15.25 -1.81 -14.12
N THR A 15 15.55 -0.54 -14.37
CA THR A 15 16.95 -0.07 -14.47
C THR A 15 17.66 -0.21 -13.13
N LYS A 16 19.00 -0.11 -13.10
CA LYS A 16 19.78 -0.18 -11.85
C LYS A 16 19.29 0.81 -10.78
N SER A 17 18.95 2.03 -11.18
CA SER A 17 18.47 3.05 -10.23
C SER A 17 17.02 2.79 -9.80
N GLU A 18 16.15 2.34 -10.68
CA GLU A 18 14.77 1.94 -10.31
C GLU A 18 14.77 0.71 -9.38
N LYS A 19 15.68 -0.24 -9.58
CA LYS A 19 15.86 -1.39 -8.67
C LYS A 19 16.20 -0.95 -7.25
N LYS A 20 17.01 0.10 -7.06
CA LYS A 20 17.28 0.65 -5.72
C LYS A 20 16.02 1.17 -5.04
N VAL A 21 15.13 1.83 -5.80
CA VAL A 21 13.84 2.29 -5.29
C VAL A 21 12.96 1.10 -4.90
N ALA A 22 12.82 0.11 -5.79
CA ALA A 22 12.04 -1.09 -5.54
C ALA A 22 12.54 -1.87 -4.32
N GLN A 23 13.86 -2.05 -4.19
CA GLN A 23 14.48 -2.71 -3.03
C GLN A 23 14.15 -1.98 -1.73
N PHE A 24 14.28 -0.64 -1.71
CA PHE A 24 13.95 0.14 -0.52
C PHE A 24 12.49 -0.02 -0.13
N VAL A 25 11.57 0.10 -1.09
CA VAL A 25 10.12 -0.03 -0.85
C VAL A 25 9.77 -1.43 -0.36
N LEU A 26 10.28 -2.49 -1.01
CA LEU A 26 9.98 -3.87 -0.63
C LEU A 26 10.53 -4.23 0.76
N ALA A 27 11.65 -3.64 1.15
CA ALA A 27 12.24 -3.88 2.46
C ALA A 27 11.63 -3.02 3.58
N ASN A 28 11.04 -1.87 3.25
CA ASN A 28 10.54 -0.89 4.23
C ASN A 28 9.16 -0.33 3.84
N PRO A 29 8.13 -1.16 3.59
CA PRO A 29 6.83 -0.69 3.11
C PRO A 29 6.16 0.27 4.09
N ASP A 30 6.27 0.03 5.41
CA ASP A 30 5.70 0.87 6.47
C ASP A 30 6.30 2.27 6.49
N GLU A 31 7.58 2.39 6.16
CA GLU A 31 8.25 3.68 6.15
C GLU A 31 7.75 4.57 5.00
N ILE A 32 7.33 3.99 3.88
CA ILE A 32 6.88 4.74 2.70
C ILE A 32 5.70 5.66 3.03
N GLU A 33 4.80 5.25 3.92
CA GLU A 33 3.66 6.06 4.36
C GLU A 33 4.10 7.41 4.94
N SER A 34 5.22 7.44 5.68
CA SER A 34 5.63 8.62 6.44
C SER A 34 6.64 9.52 5.72
N ILE A 35 7.35 9.01 4.71
CA ILE A 35 8.49 9.77 4.11
C ILE A 35 8.14 10.52 2.82
N SER A 36 8.74 11.70 2.66
CA SER A 36 8.63 12.50 1.42
C SER A 36 9.43 11.88 0.27
N ILE A 37 9.18 12.33 -0.96
CA ILE A 37 9.95 11.86 -2.13
C ILE A 37 11.44 12.20 -2.01
N GLN A 38 11.77 13.35 -1.42
CA GLN A 38 13.15 13.77 -1.15
C GLN A 38 13.84 12.83 -0.16
N GLN A 39 13.13 12.41 0.89
CA GLN A 39 13.64 11.48 1.88
C GLN A 39 13.85 10.09 1.27
N LEU A 40 12.89 9.62 0.46
CA LEU A 40 13.04 8.37 -0.29
C LEU A 40 14.22 8.42 -1.26
N ALA A 41 14.41 9.53 -1.99
CA ALA A 41 15.53 9.73 -2.90
C ALA A 41 16.87 9.61 -2.18
N LYS A 42 16.99 10.26 -1.02
CA LYS A 42 18.17 10.17 -0.15
C LYS A 42 18.42 8.75 0.34
N LYS A 43 17.39 8.07 0.86
CA LYS A 43 17.49 6.72 1.43
C LYS A 43 17.81 5.65 0.36
N ALA A 44 17.15 5.72 -0.79
CA ALA A 44 17.41 4.83 -1.93
C ALA A 44 18.66 5.22 -2.74
N LYS A 45 19.33 6.34 -2.42
CA LYS A 45 20.51 6.87 -3.12
C LYS A 45 20.28 7.04 -4.63
N VAL A 46 19.18 7.72 -4.97
CA VAL A 46 18.77 8.06 -6.34
C VAL A 46 18.24 9.50 -6.41
N GLY A 47 18.06 10.04 -7.61
CA GLY A 47 17.34 11.32 -7.78
C GLY A 47 15.82 11.14 -7.79
N GLU A 48 15.08 12.18 -7.39
CA GLU A 48 13.60 12.19 -7.36
C GLU A 48 12.97 11.81 -8.70
N SER A 49 13.56 12.24 -9.82
CA SER A 49 13.09 11.87 -11.17
C SER A 49 13.13 10.37 -11.43
N THR A 50 14.04 9.63 -10.77
CA THR A 50 14.08 8.16 -10.84
C THR A 50 12.88 7.55 -10.13
N ILE A 51 12.50 8.11 -8.98
CA ILE A 51 11.32 7.65 -8.23
C ILE A 51 10.06 7.90 -9.06
N ILE A 52 9.93 9.08 -9.67
CA ILE A 52 8.77 9.39 -10.53
C ILE A 52 8.68 8.40 -11.71
N ARG A 53 9.79 8.11 -12.39
CA ARG A 53 9.81 7.10 -13.47
C ARG A 53 9.45 5.71 -12.95
N PHE A 54 9.98 5.32 -11.79
CA PHE A 54 9.66 4.05 -11.15
C PHE A 54 8.16 3.91 -10.86
N VAL A 55 7.55 4.89 -10.16
CA VAL A 55 6.12 4.80 -9.79
C VAL A 55 5.21 4.80 -11.01
N LYS A 56 5.54 5.58 -12.05
CA LYS A 56 4.85 5.53 -13.35
C LYS A 56 4.98 4.17 -14.03
N LYS A 57 6.18 3.58 -14.04
CA LYS A 57 6.40 2.25 -14.61
C LYS A 57 5.59 1.17 -13.88
N VAL A 58 5.43 1.27 -12.56
CA VAL A 58 4.57 0.34 -11.79
C VAL A 58 3.09 0.74 -11.78
N GLY A 59 2.70 1.74 -12.58
CA GLY A 59 1.31 2.07 -12.91
C GLY A 59 0.63 3.10 -12.01
N PHE A 60 1.38 4.08 -11.50
CA PHE A 60 0.86 5.21 -10.72
C PHE A 60 1.26 6.53 -11.37
N GLU A 61 0.38 7.53 -11.34
CA GLU A 61 0.64 8.83 -11.96
C GLU A 61 1.68 9.66 -11.20
N GLY A 62 1.84 9.39 -9.90
CA GLY A 62 2.82 10.08 -9.06
C GLY A 62 3.08 9.43 -7.72
N TYR A 63 4.02 10.03 -6.97
CA TYR A 63 4.47 9.49 -5.69
C TYR A 63 3.38 9.46 -4.61
N GLN A 64 2.49 10.46 -4.59
CA GLN A 64 1.40 10.51 -3.59
C GLN A 64 0.40 9.37 -3.81
N GLU A 65 0.02 9.11 -5.06
CA GLU A 65 -0.87 7.99 -5.40
C GLU A 65 -0.20 6.64 -5.09
N PHE A 66 1.08 6.51 -5.40
CA PHE A 66 1.88 5.34 -5.06
C PHE A 66 1.89 5.06 -3.55
N LYS A 67 2.13 6.10 -2.73
CA LYS A 67 2.10 6.00 -1.27
C LYS A 67 0.75 5.51 -0.76
N LEU A 68 -0.35 6.08 -1.27
CA LEU A 68 -1.70 5.62 -0.94
C LEU A 68 -1.92 4.15 -1.35
N GLY A 69 -1.34 3.73 -2.48
CA GLY A 69 -1.35 2.32 -2.91
C GLY A 69 -0.70 1.38 -1.91
N ILE A 70 0.45 1.77 -1.33
CA ILE A 70 1.17 0.99 -0.32
C ILE A 70 0.34 0.86 0.96
N VAL A 71 -0.21 1.98 1.45
CA VAL A 71 -1.07 1.99 2.66
C VAL A 71 -2.29 1.10 2.47
N LYS A 72 -2.97 1.20 1.31
CA LYS A 72 -4.10 0.31 0.99
C LYS A 72 -3.70 -1.16 0.94
N ASN A 73 -2.49 -1.47 0.47
CA ASN A 73 -1.99 -2.84 0.45
C ASN A 73 -1.83 -3.40 1.87
N GLN A 74 -1.22 -2.62 2.78
CA GLN A 74 -1.07 -2.99 4.19
C GLN A 74 -2.42 -3.19 4.88
N LEU A 75 -3.37 -2.29 4.66
CA LEU A 75 -4.74 -2.42 5.22
C LEU A 75 -5.45 -3.67 4.72
N ASN A 76 -5.24 -4.07 3.46
CA ASN A 76 -5.82 -5.29 2.92
C ASN A 76 -5.16 -6.55 3.49
N GLU A 77 -3.85 -6.54 3.72
CA GLU A 77 -3.15 -7.64 4.40
C GLU A 77 -3.64 -7.80 5.85
N ILE A 78 -3.88 -6.69 6.56
CA ILE A 78 -4.50 -6.71 7.89
C ILE A 78 -5.91 -7.33 7.83
N LYS A 79 -6.75 -6.92 6.86
CA LYS A 79 -8.11 -7.48 6.73
C LYS A 79 -8.12 -8.98 6.44
N LEU A 80 -7.27 -9.44 5.52
CA LEU A 80 -7.15 -10.88 5.21
C LEU A 80 -6.71 -11.68 6.44
N ASN A 81 -5.74 -11.16 7.19
CA ASN A 81 -5.29 -11.82 8.43
C ASN A 81 -6.39 -11.86 9.51
N ILE A 82 -7.30 -10.88 9.55
CA ILE A 82 -8.41 -10.86 10.51
C ILE A 82 -9.57 -11.77 10.06
N GLU A 83 -9.84 -11.84 8.75
CA GLU A 83 -10.88 -12.73 8.20
C GLU A 83 -10.49 -14.22 8.30
N GLU A 84 -9.19 -14.53 8.28
CA GLU A 84 -8.67 -15.88 8.51
C GLU A 84 -8.49 -16.23 10.00
N ASP A 85 -8.65 -15.25 10.90
CA ASP A 85 -8.50 -15.45 12.34
C ASP A 85 -9.84 -15.84 13.00
N GLU A 86 -10.06 -17.14 13.22
CA GLU A 86 -11.18 -17.65 14.04
C GLU A 86 -11.04 -17.30 15.55
N SER A 87 -10.06 -16.48 15.95
CA SER A 87 -9.95 -16.01 17.33
C SER A 87 -11.05 -15.02 17.72
N LEU A 88 -11.17 -14.78 19.03
CA LEU A 88 -12.05 -13.76 19.60
C LEU A 88 -11.82 -12.37 18.99
N VAL A 89 -10.59 -12.06 18.55
CA VAL A 89 -10.25 -10.79 17.90
C VAL A 89 -10.94 -10.71 16.53
N GLY A 90 -10.91 -11.78 15.74
CA GLY A 90 -11.63 -11.87 14.47
C GLY A 90 -13.14 -11.74 14.64
N PHE A 91 -13.71 -12.40 15.65
CA PHE A 91 -15.14 -12.27 15.97
C PHE A 91 -15.54 -10.82 16.32
N VAL A 92 -14.79 -10.15 17.21
CA VAL A 92 -15.08 -8.76 17.60
C VAL A 92 -14.98 -7.82 16.40
N HIS A 93 -13.96 -8.00 15.55
CA HIS A 93 -13.81 -7.21 14.33
C HIS A 93 -14.98 -7.42 13.36
N GLN A 94 -15.38 -8.68 13.13
CA GLN A 94 -16.49 -9.01 12.23
C GLN A 94 -17.82 -8.41 12.72
N GLN A 95 -18.04 -8.42 14.04
CA GLN A 95 -19.21 -7.80 14.65
C GLN A 95 -19.21 -6.29 14.43
N LEU A 96 -18.07 -5.60 14.62
CA LEU A 96 -17.95 -4.16 14.39
C LEU A 96 -18.22 -3.77 12.93
N LEU A 97 -17.68 -4.53 11.97
CA LEU A 97 -17.92 -4.27 10.54
C LEU A 97 -19.39 -4.44 10.17
N THR A 98 -20.05 -5.47 10.72
CA THR A 98 -21.48 -5.71 10.53
C THR A 98 -22.30 -4.53 11.04
N SER A 99 -22.07 -4.10 12.29
CA SER A 99 -22.80 -2.98 12.88
C SER A 99 -22.60 -1.66 12.13
N LEU A 100 -21.39 -1.38 11.62
CA LEU A 100 -21.13 -0.18 10.81
C LEU A 100 -21.85 -0.23 9.46
N ASN A 101 -21.88 -1.39 8.81
CA ASN A 101 -22.57 -1.59 7.54
C ASN A 101 -24.09 -1.45 7.69
N GLU A 102 -24.65 -2.01 8.76
CA GLU A 102 -26.06 -1.87 9.12
C GLU A 102 -26.42 -0.40 9.38
N THR A 103 -25.62 0.29 10.21
CA THR A 103 -25.80 1.74 10.47
C THR A 103 -25.81 2.54 9.17
N ARG A 104 -24.88 2.24 8.25
CA ARG A 104 -24.84 2.88 6.94
C ARG A 104 -26.06 2.58 6.08
N GLN A 105 -26.61 1.36 6.15
CA GLN A 105 -27.84 1.03 5.44
C GLN A 105 -29.04 1.77 6.01
N PHE A 106 -29.15 1.87 7.33
CA PHE A 106 -30.18 2.68 7.99
C PHE A 106 -30.14 4.15 7.56
N LEU A 107 -28.94 4.76 7.57
CA LEU A 107 -28.76 6.15 7.13
C LEU A 107 -29.08 6.36 5.64
N LYS A 108 -28.99 5.32 4.80
CA LYS A 108 -29.39 5.38 3.39
C LYS A 108 -30.90 5.23 3.16
N LEU A 109 -31.64 4.73 4.15
CA LEU A 109 -33.10 4.59 4.09
C LEU A 109 -33.83 5.85 4.57
N GLU A 110 -33.12 6.76 5.25
CA GLU A 110 -33.66 8.04 5.76
C GLU A 110 -33.46 9.24 4.80
N LEU A 111 -32.89 9.02 3.60
CA LEU A 111 -32.68 10.02 2.53
C LEU A 111 -33.39 9.59 1.25
#